data_AF-A0A5S5D8Z0-F1
#
_entry.id   AF-A0A5S5D8Z0-F1
#
_cell.length_a   1.000
_cell.length_b   1.000
_cell.length_c   1.000
_cell.angle_alpha   90.00
_cell.angle_beta   90.00
_cell.angle_gamma   90.00
#
_symmetry.space_group_name_H-M   'P 1'
#
loop_
_entity.id
_entity.type
_entity.pdbx_description
1 polymer ?
#
loop_
_entity_poly.entity_id
_entity_poly.type
_entity_poly.pdbx_seq_one_letter_code
_entity_poly.pdbx_strand_id
1 'polypeptide(L)'
;MRGLTWTIKNWLVLLVGVATLALVSCSEETVDNIERDTALNIIRANKWFDVVKTTSVAGQADVTEVLVGDGENLEFRSNGYAYVYGANGSTESYPYHMPSNKKMVFDGVEYDVQENIIQTVARFTLVNTTSGITTTITFRRR
;
A
#
# COMPACT_ATOMS: atom_id res chain seq x y z
N MET A 1 -45.66 -27.65 27.50
CA MET A 1 -45.30 -26.51 26.63
C MET A 1 -45.54 -25.23 27.41
N ARG A 2 -44.50 -24.57 27.93
CA ARG A 2 -44.61 -23.28 28.64
C ARG A 2 -44.12 -22.18 27.71
N GLY A 3 -45.03 -21.29 27.32
CA GLY A 3 -44.79 -20.19 26.39
C GLY A 3 -43.86 -19.14 27.00
N LEU A 4 -42.84 -18.76 26.22
CA LEU A 4 -41.91 -17.69 26.54
C LEU A 4 -42.65 -16.35 26.36
N THR A 5 -43.02 -15.69 27.46
CA THR A 5 -43.65 -14.36 27.42
C THR A 5 -42.58 -13.30 27.20
N TRP A 6 -42.47 -12.83 25.96
CA TRP A 6 -41.57 -11.74 25.59
C TRP A 6 -42.11 -10.40 26.07
N THR A 7 -41.40 -9.75 27.00
CA THR A 7 -41.73 -8.39 27.44
C THR A 7 -41.06 -7.35 26.54
N ILE A 8 -41.72 -6.21 26.33
CA ILE A 8 -41.31 -5.08 25.46
C ILE A 8 -39.86 -4.61 25.74
N LYS A 9 -39.39 -4.76 26.98
CA LYS A 9 -38.02 -4.43 27.40
C LYS A 9 -36.95 -5.29 26.71
N ASN A 10 -37.25 -6.54 26.37
CA ASN A 10 -36.33 -7.42 25.62
C ASN A 10 -36.23 -7.04 24.14
N TRP A 11 -37.27 -6.44 23.56
CA TRP A 11 -37.25 -5.96 22.17
C TRP A 11 -36.37 -4.71 22.00
N LEU A 12 -36.40 -3.80 22.99
CA LEU A 12 -35.57 -2.60 23.00
C LEU A 12 -34.06 -2.91 23.07
N VAL A 13 -33.68 -3.94 23.84
CA VAL A 13 -32.27 -4.39 23.93
C VAL A 13 -31.80 -5.03 22.63
N LEU A 14 -32.66 -5.79 21.94
CA LEU A 14 -32.34 -6.40 20.65
C LEU A 14 -32.15 -5.34 19.54
N LEU A 15 -33.02 -4.32 19.51
CA LEU A 15 -32.94 -3.22 18.54
C LEU A 15 -31.70 -2.34 18.75
N VAL A 16 -31.32 -2.06 20.00
CA VAL A 16 -30.09 -1.33 20.31
C VAL A 16 -28.84 -2.15 19.95
N GLY A 17 -28.86 -3.48 20.16
CA GLY A 17 -27.76 -4.36 19.77
C GLY A 17 -27.57 -4.53 18.26
N VAL A 18 -28.64 -4.45 17.46
CA VAL A 18 -28.55 -4.50 15.99
C VAL A 18 -28.12 -3.14 15.41
N ALA A 19 -28.49 -2.02 16.03
CA ALA A 19 -28.10 -0.69 15.58
C ALA A 19 -26.60 -0.38 15.78
N THR A 20 -25.95 -0.95 16.81
CA THR A 20 -24.51 -0.72 17.05
C THR A 20 -23.60 -1.53 16.12
N LEU A 21 -24.06 -2.69 15.62
CA LEU A 21 -23.27 -3.53 14.70
C LEU A 21 -23.25 -2.99 13.26
N ALA A 22 -24.21 -2.15 12.88
CA ALA A 22 -24.27 -1.56 11.54
C ALA A 22 -23.32 -0.35 11.34
N LEU A 23 -22.78 0.23 12.43
CA LEU A 23 -21.90 1.40 12.35
C LEU A 23 -20.40 1.04 12.29
N VAL A 24 -20.03 -0.20 12.63
CA VAL A 24 -18.62 -0.62 12.69
C VAL A 24 -18.08 -0.92 11.29
N SER A 25 -18.85 -1.57 10.40
CA SER A 25 -18.35 -1.93 9.07
C SER A 25 -18.13 -0.73 8.15
N CYS A 26 -18.91 0.34 8.30
CA CYS A 26 -18.68 1.58 7.55
C CYS A 26 -17.44 2.34 8.04
N SER A 27 -17.05 2.15 9.31
CA SER A 27 -15.90 2.84 9.89
C SER A 27 -14.57 2.30 9.37
N GLU A 28 -14.46 0.97 9.17
CA GLU A 28 -13.25 0.33 8.67
C GLU A 28 -12.94 0.75 7.23
N GLU A 29 -13.91 0.69 6.32
CA GLU A 29 -13.73 1.17 4.94
C GLU A 29 -13.37 2.66 4.88
N THR A 30 -13.91 3.47 5.80
CA THR A 30 -13.59 4.90 5.86
C THR A 30 -12.15 5.13 6.33
N VAL A 31 -11.70 4.42 7.37
CA VAL A 31 -10.34 4.52 7.91
C VAL A 31 -9.32 4.04 6.89
N ASP A 32 -9.57 2.90 6.25
CA ASP A 32 -8.66 2.34 5.23
C ASP A 32 -8.48 3.28 4.03
N ASN A 33 -9.56 3.95 3.60
CA ASN A 33 -9.49 4.97 2.54
C ASN A 33 -8.65 6.19 2.96
N ILE A 34 -8.81 6.67 4.20
CA ILE A 34 -8.03 7.81 4.72
C ILE A 34 -6.55 7.45 4.83
N GLU A 35 -6.23 6.26 5.33
CA GLU A 35 -4.85 5.80 5.45
C GLU A 35 -4.19 5.60 4.08
N ARG A 36 -4.93 5.06 3.11
CA ARG A 36 -4.47 4.93 1.72
C ARG A 36 -4.16 6.30 1.12
N ASP A 37 -5.06 7.26 1.26
CA ASP A 37 -4.89 8.59 0.69
C ASP A 37 -3.72 9.33 1.36
N THR A 38 -3.54 9.13 2.67
CA THR A 38 -2.39 9.63 3.43
C THR A 38 -1.09 9.02 2.90
N ALA A 39 -1.04 7.70 2.72
CA ALA A 39 0.12 7.00 2.15
C ALA A 39 0.45 7.50 0.74
N LEU A 40 -0.57 7.62 -0.13
CA LEU A 40 -0.42 8.18 -1.49
C LEU A 40 0.15 9.60 -1.46
N ASN A 41 -0.34 10.46 -0.56
CA ASN A 41 0.15 11.83 -0.45
C ASN A 41 1.61 11.86 0.03
N ILE A 42 1.97 11.02 1.00
CA ILE A 42 3.34 10.92 1.49
C ILE A 42 4.28 10.43 0.38
N ILE A 43 3.95 9.39 -0.38
CA ILE A 43 4.85 8.91 -1.44
C ILE A 43 4.99 9.92 -2.60
N ARG A 44 3.92 10.66 -2.92
CA ARG A 44 3.89 11.67 -3.99
C ARG A 44 4.59 12.97 -3.60
N ALA A 45 4.61 13.31 -2.33
CA ALA A 45 5.28 14.51 -1.82
C ALA A 45 6.82 14.38 -1.84
N ASN A 46 7.35 13.20 -2.13
CA ASN A 46 8.77 12.90 -2.03
C ASN A 46 9.38 12.56 -3.39
N LYS A 47 10.68 12.87 -3.50
CA LYS A 47 11.57 12.33 -4.51
C LYS A 47 12.33 11.15 -3.93
N TRP A 48 12.43 10.09 -4.71
CA TRP A 48 13.12 8.86 -4.35
C TRP A 48 14.43 8.80 -5.13
N PHE A 49 15.56 8.70 -4.44
CA PHE A 49 16.90 8.88 -5.03
C PHE A 49 17.71 7.59 -5.09
N ASP A 50 17.21 6.53 -4.47
CA ASP A 50 17.79 5.19 -4.51
C ASP A 50 16.61 4.23 -4.57
N VAL A 51 16.38 3.66 -5.76
CA VAL A 51 15.30 2.71 -6.01
C VAL A 51 15.90 1.45 -6.60
N VAL A 52 15.81 0.36 -5.84
CA VAL A 52 16.46 -0.91 -6.19
C VAL A 52 15.43 -2.02 -6.15
N LYS A 53 15.39 -2.80 -7.22
CA LYS A 53 14.58 -4.01 -7.36
C LYS A 53 15.50 -5.22 -7.24
N THR A 54 15.21 -6.10 -6.29
CA THR A 54 15.94 -7.34 -6.07
C THR A 54 14.99 -8.51 -6.26
N THR A 55 15.41 -9.52 -7.01
CA THR A 55 14.69 -10.77 -7.19
C THR A 55 15.51 -11.91 -6.61
N SER A 56 14.90 -12.64 -5.69
CA SER A 56 15.50 -13.74 -4.94
C SER A 56 14.80 -15.05 -5.24
N VAL A 57 15.59 -16.10 -5.49
CA VAL A 57 15.11 -17.48 -5.69
C VAL A 57 15.95 -18.40 -4.81
N ALA A 58 15.29 -19.32 -4.10
CA ALA A 58 15.97 -20.22 -3.17
C ALA A 58 17.09 -21.02 -3.88
N GLY A 59 18.29 -20.97 -3.31
CA GLY A 59 19.47 -21.66 -3.84
C GLY A 59 20.15 -20.98 -5.04
N GLN A 60 19.73 -19.76 -5.40
CA GLN A 60 20.34 -18.95 -6.46
C GLN A 60 20.86 -17.63 -5.89
N ALA A 61 21.79 -16.99 -6.62
CA ALA A 61 22.22 -15.64 -6.30
C ALA A 61 21.10 -14.63 -6.62
N ASP A 62 20.98 -13.60 -5.80
CA ASP A 62 20.02 -12.53 -6.02
C ASP A 62 20.35 -11.73 -7.28
N VAL A 63 19.31 -11.39 -8.05
CA VAL A 63 19.42 -10.49 -9.19
C VAL A 63 18.95 -9.11 -8.77
N THR A 64 19.83 -8.11 -8.91
CA THR A 64 19.55 -6.72 -8.52
C THR A 64 19.53 -5.81 -9.75
N GLU A 65 18.49 -5.00 -9.84
CA GLU A 65 18.27 -3.96 -10.85
C GLU A 65 18.14 -2.61 -10.14
N VAL A 66 18.94 -1.63 -10.58
CA VAL A 66 18.87 -0.26 -10.07
C VAL A 66 17.95 0.53 -10.98
N LEU A 67 16.77 0.90 -10.46
CA LEU A 67 15.77 1.70 -11.19
C LEU A 67 16.04 3.20 -11.07
N VAL A 68 16.71 3.62 -10.00
CA VAL A 68 17.14 5.00 -9.78
C VAL A 68 18.49 4.97 -9.09
N GLY A 69 19.50 5.50 -9.78
CA GLY A 69 20.88 5.62 -9.29
C GLY A 69 21.31 7.07 -9.04
N ASP A 70 22.64 7.27 -9.05
CA ASP A 70 23.22 8.58 -8.78
C ASP A 70 22.86 9.63 -9.84
N GLY A 71 22.40 10.79 -9.37
CA GLY A 71 21.97 11.90 -10.23
C GLY A 71 20.54 11.74 -10.76
N GLU A 72 19.87 10.63 -10.44
CA GLU A 72 18.51 10.32 -10.87
C GLU A 72 17.51 10.52 -9.73
N ASN A 73 16.23 10.58 -10.07
CA ASN A 73 15.16 10.50 -9.06
C ASN A 73 13.87 9.93 -9.64
N LEU A 74 13.09 9.29 -8.78
CA LEU A 74 11.72 8.87 -9.07
C LEU A 74 10.71 9.74 -8.33
N GLU A 75 9.66 10.15 -9.04
CA GLU A 75 8.52 10.88 -8.47
C GLU A 75 7.21 10.17 -8.80
N PHE A 76 6.40 9.87 -7.79
CA PHE A 76 5.02 9.40 -7.98
C PHE A 76 4.10 10.57 -8.32
N ARG A 77 3.36 10.47 -9.43
CA ARG A 77 2.44 11.51 -9.90
C ARG A 77 0.99 11.10 -9.71
N SER A 78 0.10 12.08 -9.53
CA SER A 78 -1.34 11.84 -9.34
C SER A 78 -2.04 11.23 -10.57
N ASN A 79 -1.41 11.25 -11.74
CA ASN A 79 -1.91 10.63 -12.97
C ASN A 79 -1.76 9.10 -13.02
N GLY A 80 -1.33 8.46 -11.93
CA GLY A 80 -1.14 7.02 -11.86
C GLY A 80 0.17 6.51 -12.45
N TYR A 81 1.15 7.40 -12.67
CA TYR A 81 2.49 7.02 -13.12
C TYR A 81 3.59 7.50 -12.15
N ALA A 82 4.57 6.65 -11.92
CA ALA A 82 5.84 7.00 -11.32
C ALA A 82 6.83 7.29 -12.44
N TYR A 83 7.55 8.41 -12.37
CA TYR A 83 8.51 8.80 -13.40
C TYR A 83 9.92 8.78 -12.84
N VAL A 84 10.82 8.10 -13.53
CA VAL A 84 12.27 8.18 -13.30
C VAL A 84 12.82 9.27 -14.21
N TYR A 85 13.43 10.29 -13.62
CA TYR A 85 14.18 11.31 -14.33
C TYR A 85 15.66 10.93 -14.27
N GLY A 86 16.20 10.48 -15.40
CA GLY A 86 17.58 10.04 -15.52
C GLY A 86 18.56 11.21 -15.59
N ALA A 87 19.82 10.96 -15.24
CA ALA A 87 20.87 11.99 -15.18
C ALA A 87 21.15 12.64 -16.55
N ASN A 88 20.89 11.92 -17.64
CA ASN A 88 21.09 12.36 -19.01
C ASN A 88 19.84 13.02 -19.65
N GLY A 89 18.82 13.33 -18.85
CA GLY A 89 17.55 13.87 -19.34
C GLY A 89 16.61 12.81 -19.94
N SER A 90 16.93 11.51 -19.80
CA SER A 90 15.99 10.43 -20.09
C SER A 90 14.81 10.46 -19.11
N THR A 91 13.67 9.93 -19.55
CA THR A 91 12.50 9.75 -18.68
C THR A 91 11.89 8.40 -18.94
N GLU A 92 11.75 7.61 -17.87
CA GLU A 92 11.04 6.34 -17.87
C GLU A 92 9.82 6.46 -16.95
N SER A 93 8.79 5.65 -17.21
CA SER A 93 7.56 5.71 -16.44
C SER A 93 7.00 4.32 -16.13
N TYR A 94 6.54 4.15 -14.90
CA TYR A 94 5.94 2.92 -14.39
C TYR A 94 4.50 3.22 -13.96
N PRO A 95 3.49 2.50 -14.47
CA PRO A 95 2.13 2.64 -13.98
C PRO A 95 2.07 2.18 -12.52
N TYR A 96 1.32 2.89 -11.68
CA TYR A 96 1.09 2.49 -10.30
C TYR A 96 -0.30 2.87 -9.82
N HIS A 97 -0.80 2.09 -8.87
CA HIS A 97 -1.92 2.48 -8.02
C HIS A 97 -1.81 1.76 -6.67
N MET A 98 -2.52 2.25 -5.67
CA MET A 98 -2.48 1.71 -4.31
C MET A 98 -3.89 1.24 -3.95
N PRO A 99 -4.23 -0.05 -4.14
CA PRO A 99 -5.55 -0.57 -3.76
C PRO A 99 -5.88 -0.34 -2.28
N SER A 100 -4.87 -0.44 -1.40
CA SER A 100 -4.96 -0.13 0.03
C SER A 100 -3.64 0.41 0.54
N ASN A 101 -3.61 0.98 1.74
CA ASN A 101 -2.37 1.40 2.42
C ASN A 101 -1.33 0.27 2.64
N LYS A 102 -1.72 -1.01 2.43
CA LYS A 102 -0.85 -2.19 2.54
C LYS A 102 -0.51 -2.84 1.20
N LYS A 103 -1.10 -2.39 0.09
CA LYS A 103 -0.88 -2.99 -1.23
C LYS A 103 -0.60 -1.91 -2.26
N MET A 104 0.39 -2.13 -3.10
CA MET A 104 0.68 -1.28 -4.25
C MET A 104 0.83 -2.14 -5.48
N VAL A 105 0.13 -1.78 -6.55
CA VAL A 105 0.46 -2.28 -7.89
C VAL A 105 1.48 -1.34 -8.48
N PHE A 106 2.64 -1.86 -8.86
CA PHE A 106 3.73 -1.12 -9.49
C PHE A 106 4.18 -1.89 -10.73
N ASP A 107 4.20 -1.23 -11.88
CA ASP A 107 4.51 -1.85 -13.17
C ASP A 107 3.67 -3.11 -13.47
N GLY A 108 2.39 -3.06 -13.10
CA GLY A 108 1.44 -4.15 -13.32
C GLY A 108 1.52 -5.32 -12.34
N VAL A 109 2.47 -5.32 -11.39
CA VAL A 109 2.61 -6.36 -10.35
C VAL A 109 2.12 -5.83 -9.02
N GLU A 110 1.30 -6.62 -8.31
CA GLU A 110 0.86 -6.29 -6.94
C GLU A 110 1.93 -6.67 -5.91
N TYR A 111 2.23 -5.74 -5.02
CA TYR A 111 3.18 -5.89 -3.93
C TYR A 111 2.54 -5.53 -2.59
N ASP A 112 2.99 -6.20 -1.53
CA ASP A 112 2.70 -5.81 -0.16
C ASP A 112 3.67 -4.71 0.29
N VAL A 113 3.11 -3.63 0.80
CA VAL A 113 3.83 -2.50 1.39
C VAL A 113 4.26 -2.88 2.81
N GLN A 114 5.57 -2.89 3.06
CA GLN A 114 6.12 -3.36 4.34
C GLN A 114 6.02 -2.31 5.46
N GLU A 115 6.14 -1.04 5.13
CA GLU A 115 6.12 0.06 6.09
C GLU A 115 4.69 0.58 6.34
N ASN A 116 4.49 1.18 7.51
CA ASN A 116 3.30 1.96 7.78
C ASN A 116 3.50 3.40 7.29
N ILE A 117 2.99 3.70 6.09
CA ILE A 117 3.15 5.01 5.42
C ILE A 117 2.06 6.00 5.88
N ILE A 118 1.86 6.13 7.20
CA ILE A 118 0.94 7.12 7.78
C ILE A 118 1.66 8.38 8.28
N GLN A 119 2.97 8.44 8.10
CA GLN A 119 3.85 9.57 8.45
C GLN A 119 5.02 9.67 7.46
N THR A 120 5.84 10.71 7.56
CA THR A 120 7.04 10.89 6.73
C THR A 120 7.91 9.63 6.76
N VAL A 121 8.11 9.01 5.60
CA VAL A 121 8.97 7.83 5.44
C VAL A 121 10.25 8.20 4.71
N ALA A 122 11.39 7.78 5.27
CA ALA A 122 12.69 7.87 4.60
C ALA A 122 12.89 6.70 3.61
N ARG A 123 12.18 5.60 3.83
CA ARG A 123 12.22 4.39 3.03
C ARG A 123 10.84 3.75 3.01
N PHE A 124 10.42 3.20 1.88
CA PHE A 124 9.38 2.18 1.85
C PHE A 124 9.76 1.05 0.89
N THR A 125 9.19 -0.12 1.13
CA THR A 125 9.55 -1.36 0.49
C THR A 125 8.29 -2.10 0.05
N LEU A 126 8.33 -2.58 -1.19
CA LEU A 126 7.31 -3.39 -1.83
C LEU A 126 7.83 -4.83 -1.93
N VAL A 127 7.03 -5.81 -1.52
CA VAL A 127 7.39 -7.24 -1.60
C VAL A 127 6.30 -8.01 -2.32
N ASN A 128 6.68 -8.81 -3.31
CA ASN A 128 5.83 -9.80 -3.93
C ASN A 128 6.52 -11.15 -3.85
N THR A 129 5.85 -12.16 -3.30
CA THR A 129 6.33 -13.54 -3.32
C THR A 129 5.35 -14.39 -4.11
N THR A 130 5.76 -14.86 -5.28
CA THR A 130 4.95 -15.69 -6.16
C THR A 130 5.76 -16.90 -6.59
N SER A 131 5.21 -18.11 -6.42
CA SER A 131 5.82 -19.37 -6.88
C SER A 131 7.27 -19.59 -6.43
N GLY A 132 7.60 -19.17 -5.20
CA GLY A 132 8.95 -19.31 -4.63
C GLY A 132 9.97 -18.26 -5.10
N ILE A 133 9.54 -17.27 -5.88
CA ILE A 133 10.33 -16.10 -6.27
C ILE A 133 9.87 -14.92 -5.41
N THR A 134 10.81 -14.25 -4.75
CA THR A 134 10.54 -13.03 -4.00
C THR A 134 11.14 -11.84 -4.73
N THR A 135 10.30 -10.89 -5.14
CA THR A 135 10.73 -9.60 -5.67
C THR A 135 10.52 -8.54 -4.61
N THR A 136 11.59 -7.81 -4.29
CA THR A 136 11.59 -6.68 -3.36
C THR A 136 11.96 -5.41 -4.12
N ILE A 137 11.16 -4.35 -4.00
CA ILE A 137 11.53 -3.02 -4.50
C ILE A 137 11.67 -2.09 -3.30
N THR A 138 12.84 -1.50 -3.12
CA THR A 138 13.11 -0.56 -2.03
C THR A 138 13.27 0.83 -2.59
N PHE A 139 12.50 1.78 -2.05
CA PHE A 139 12.57 3.20 -2.38
C PHE A 139 13.15 3.94 -1.19
N ARG A 140 14.20 4.74 -1.41
CA ARG A 140 14.83 5.54 -0.36
C ARG A 140 14.95 7.01 -0.74
N ARG A 141 14.84 7.84 0.29
CA ARG A 141 15.18 9.27 0.26
C ARG A 141 16.64 9.48 0.68
N ARG A 142 17.14 10.68 0.40
CA ARG A 142 18.35 11.24 0.98
C ARG A 142 17.98 12.18 2.14
#